data_AF-A0A536IYE3-F1
#
_entry.id   AF-A0A536IYE3-F1
#
_cell.length_a   1.000
_cell.length_b   1.000
_cell.length_c   1.000
_cell.angle_alpha   90.00
_cell.angle_beta   90.00
_cell.angle_gamma   90.00
#
_symmetry.space_group_name_H-M   'P 1'
#
loop_
_entity.id
_entity.type
_entity.pdbx_description
1 polymer ?
#
loop_
_entity_poly.entity_id
_entity_poly.type
_entity_poly.pdbx_seq_one_letter_code
_entity_poly.pdbx_strand_id
1 'polypeptide(L)' 'MIDKDPPQAGDGATTEATVNAFNQAFNRHDVDGVMSLMTDDCLFENTLPRPDGERHIGQAAVRRF' A
#
# COMPACT_ATOMS: atom_id res chain seq x y z
N MET A 1 -19.06 10.56 -19.79
CA MET A 1 -18.69 11.05 -18.46
C MET A 1 -19.18 9.99 -17.50
N ILE A 2 -18.36 8.99 -17.22
CA ILE A 2 -18.71 7.95 -16.25
C ILE A 2 -18.39 8.57 -14.90
N ASP A 3 -19.42 9.04 -14.21
CA ASP A 3 -19.32 9.33 -12.78
C ASP A 3 -18.98 8.00 -12.12
N LYS A 4 -17.72 7.85 -11.71
CA LYS A 4 -17.29 6.73 -10.88
C LYS A 4 -18.10 6.83 -9.59
N ASP A 5 -18.90 5.80 -9.29
CA ASP A 5 -19.67 5.74 -8.06
C ASP A 5 -18.77 6.11 -6.86
N PRO A 6 -19.26 6.96 -5.93
CA PRO A 6 -18.50 7.31 -4.76
C PRO A 6 -18.19 6.06 -3.95
N PRO A 7 -16.98 5.93 -3.39
CA PRO A 7 -16.61 4.76 -2.61
C PRO A 7 -17.61 4.57 -1.46
N GLN A 8 -18.20 3.39 -1.37
CA GLN A 8 -19.10 3.02 -0.30
C GLN A 8 -18.32 3.01 1.02
N ALA A 9 -18.69 3.89 1.94
CA ALA A 9 -18.06 4.00 3.24
C ALA A 9 -18.53 2.84 4.14
N GLY A 10 -17.68 1.83 4.30
CA GLY A 10 -17.64 1.03 5.54
C GLY A 10 -16.92 1.82 6.64
N ASP A 11 -16.94 1.31 7.87
CA ASP A 11 -16.42 1.96 9.10
C ASP A 11 -14.87 2.12 9.13
N GLY A 12 -14.27 2.60 8.05
CA GLY A 12 -12.83 2.81 7.87
C GLY A 12 -12.52 3.91 6.84
N ALA A 13 -11.24 4.31 6.75
CA ALA A 13 -10.81 5.31 5.78
C ALA A 13 -11.10 4.87 4.34
N THR A 14 -11.44 5.83 3.47
CA THR A 14 -11.62 5.53 2.04
C THR A 14 -10.31 5.05 1.43
N THR A 15 -10.37 4.25 0.37
CA THR A 15 -9.18 3.80 -0.35
C THR A 15 -8.31 4.96 -0.80
N GLU A 16 -8.90 6.05 -1.27
CA GLU A 16 -8.18 7.26 -1.68
C GLU A 16 -7.43 7.90 -0.50
N ALA A 17 -8.09 8.03 0.66
CA ALA A 17 -7.45 8.58 1.85
C ALA A 17 -6.26 7.71 2.30
N THR A 18 -6.41 6.39 2.28
CA THR A 18 -5.34 5.44 2.64
C THR A 18 -4.15 5.54 1.67
N VAL A 19 -4.40 5.58 0.36
CA VAL A 19 -3.34 5.71 -0.65
C VAL A 19 -2.62 7.05 -0.54
N ASN A 20 -3.34 8.14 -0.28
CA ASN A 20 -2.73 9.45 -0.06
C ASN A 20 -1.85 9.48 1.19
N ALA A 21 -2.30 8.89 2.30
CA ALA A 21 -1.49 8.77 3.52
C ALA A 21 -0.22 7.93 3.30
N PHE A 22 -0.35 6.82 2.55
CA PHE A 22 0.78 5.97 2.18
C PHE A 22 1.83 6.73 1.38
N ASN A 23 1.41 7.44 0.33
CA ASN A 23 2.30 8.24 -0.51
C ASN A 23 2.99 9.36 0.29
N GLN A 24 2.28 9.98 1.23
CA GLN A 24 2.88 11.00 2.10
C GLN A 24 3.96 10.40 3.01
N ALA A 25 3.73 9.24 3.63
CA ALA A 25 4.74 8.56 4.44
C ALA A 25 5.95 8.17 3.58
N PHE A 26 5.70 7.60 2.40
CA PHE A 26 6.75 7.22 1.46
C PHE A 26 7.62 8.42 1.05
N ASN A 27 7.01 9.55 0.68
CA ASN A 27 7.71 10.78 0.29
C ASN A 27 8.54 11.40 1.43
N ARG A 28 8.17 11.16 2.69
CA ARG A 28 8.94 11.58 3.87
C ARG A 28 10.05 10.59 4.25
N HIS A 29 10.21 9.49 3.50
CA HIS A 29 11.09 8.37 3.86
C HIS A 29 10.75 7.77 5.24
N ASP A 30 9.47 7.80 5.60
CA ASP A 30 8.94 7.34 6.88
C ASP A 30 8.51 5.86 6.79
N VAL A 31 9.47 4.97 6.97
CA VAL A 31 9.26 3.51 6.83
C VAL A 31 8.22 3.00 7.84
N ASP A 32 8.26 3.50 9.09
CA ASP A 32 7.30 3.08 10.12
C ASP A 32 5.87 3.52 9.77
N GLY A 33 5.71 4.74 9.24
CA GLY A 33 4.44 5.23 8.71
C GLY A 33 3.92 4.39 7.54
N VAL A 34 4.78 4.05 6.57
CA VAL A 34 4.43 3.18 5.44
C VAL A 34 3.97 1.81 5.95
N MET A 35 4.71 1.20 6.87
CA MET A 35 4.37 -0.11 7.42
C MET A 35 3.02 -0.08 8.14
N SER A 36 2.74 0.95 8.96
CA SER A 36 1.48 1.05 9.71
C SER A 36 0.21 1.11 8.83
N LEU A 37 0.36 1.41 7.54
CA LEU A 37 -0.71 1.47 6.55
C LEU A 37 -0.86 0.18 5.73
N MET A 38 -0.01 -0.82 5.96
CA MET A 38 -0.11 -2.16 5.39
C MET A 38 -0.77 -3.12 6.39
N THR A 39 -1.53 -4.08 5.89
CA THR A 39 -2.00 -5.21 6.71
C THR A 39 -0.84 -6.16 7.03
N ASP A 40 -0.97 -6.92 8.13
CA ASP A 40 0.05 -7.88 8.55
C ASP A 40 0.37 -8.92 7.47
N ASP A 41 -0.60 -9.23 6.60
CA ASP A 41 -0.55 -10.19 5.49
C ASP A 41 -0.33 -9.57 4.11
N CYS A 42 0.10 -8.29 4.03
CA CYS A 42 0.30 -7.58 2.78
C CYS A 42 1.22 -8.34 1.79
N LEU A 43 0.80 -8.44 0.54
CA LEU A 43 1.62 -8.94 -0.57
C LEU A 43 2.12 -7.75 -1.39
N PHE A 44 3.44 -7.53 -1.38
CA PHE A 44 4.10 -6.58 -2.26
C PHE A 44 4.76 -7.31 -3.43
N GLU A 45 4.38 -6.96 -4.66
CA GLU A 45 5.00 -7.45 -5.89
C GLU A 45 5.98 -6.40 -6.42
N ASN A 46 7.27 -6.67 -6.27
CA ASN A 46 8.32 -5.83 -6.82
C ASN A 46 8.35 -5.94 -8.35
N THR A 47 8.66 -4.84 -9.02
CA THR A 47 8.64 -4.75 -10.50
C THR A 47 9.80 -5.46 -11.18
N LEU A 48 10.84 -5.86 -10.42
CA LEU A 48 12.05 -6.53 -10.90
C LEU A 48 12.39 -7.73 -10.01
N PRO A 49 13.14 -8.71 -10.55
CA PRO A 49 13.55 -8.86 -11.95
C PRO A 49 12.40 -9.37 -12.83
N ARG A 50 12.45 -9.06 -14.13
CA ARG A 50 11.49 -9.63 -15.11
C ARG A 50 11.63 -11.16 -15.21
N PRO A 51 10.57 -11.90 -15.60
CA PRO A 51 9.24 -11.41 -15.99
C PRO A 51 8.30 -11.16 -14.81
N ASP A 52 8.46 -11.88 -13.71
CA ASP A 52 7.44 -11.99 -12.66
C ASP A 52 7.74 -11.15 -11.41
N GLY A 53 8.93 -10.55 -11.32
CA GLY A 53 9.34 -9.78 -10.16
C GLY A 53 9.70 -10.64 -8.95
N GLU A 54 9.74 -9.99 -7.79
CA GLU A 54 9.86 -10.63 -6.48
C GLU A 54 8.61 -10.37 -5.64
N ARG A 55 8.21 -11.35 -4.85
CA ARG A 55 7.06 -11.25 -3.94
C ARG A 55 7.53 -11.18 -2.50
N HIS A 56 7.03 -10.20 -1.77
CA HIS A 56 7.26 -10.04 -0.33
C HIS A 56 5.93 -10.21 0.41
N ILE A 57 5.85 -11.24 1.25
CA ILE A 57 4.63 -11.64 1.95
C ILE A 57 4.74 -11.22 3.42
N GLY A 58 3.82 -10.36 3.84
CA GLY A 58 3.72 -9.78 5.17
C GLY A 58 4.59 -8.55 5.39
N GLN A 59 4.13 -7.68 6.29
CA GLN A 59 4.78 -6.39 6.59
C GLN A 59 6.28 -6.52 6.92
N ALA A 60 6.66 -7.58 7.64
CA ALA A 60 8.06 -7.84 7.99
C ALA A 60 8.96 -8.17 6.79
N ALA A 61 8.43 -8.84 5.75
CA ALA A 61 9.18 -9.14 4.53
C ALA A 61 9.32 -7.89 3.66
N VAL A 62 8.25 -7.08 3.56
CA VAL A 62 8.28 -5.81 2.84
C VAL A 62 9.26 -4.83 3.47
N ARG A 63 9.29 -4.71 4.80
CA ARG A 63 10.21 -3.80 5.52
C ARG A 63 11.70 -4.08 5.26
N ARG A 64 12.04 -5.34 5.04
CA ARG A 64 13.44 -5.78 4.85
C ARG A 64 13.95 -5.59 3.43
N PHE A 65 13.04 -5.41 2.47
CA PHE A 65 13.33 -5.14 1.08
C PHE A 65 13.71 -3.68 0.88
#